data_AF-B8ZV08-F1
#
_entry.id   AF-B8ZV08-F1
#
_cell.length_a   1.000
_cell.length_b   1.000
_cell.length_c   1.000
_cell.angle_alpha   90.00
_cell.angle_beta   90.00
_cell.angle_gamma   90.00
#
_symmetry.space_group_name_H-M   'P 1'
#
loop_
_entity.id
_entity.type
_entity.pdbx_description
1 polymer ?
#
loop_
_entity_poly.entity_id
_entity_poly.type
_entity_poly.pdbx_seq_one_letter_code
_entity_poly.pdbx_strand_id
1 'polypeptide(L)'
;MAFVSSGYNPEKPMENRISDVGPRHASDFFPPVIAKNKGQWLWHEICEPGILMHKAESGDEVYTVRCGGARLMSVGHIREICEVADKFCGGHLRFTTRNNIEFMVGTLAEAKKLKEYLNAQKFEGGSFKFPVGGTGAGITNIVHTQGWVHCHTPATDASGTVKVVLDELFEEFGQMRVPAQVRISMACCLNMCGAVH
;
A
#
# COMPACT_ATOMS: atom_id res chain seq x y z
N MET A 1 -14.20 24.14 18.06
CA MET A 1 -12.73 24.02 18.17
C MET A 1 -12.15 25.42 18.28
N ALA A 2 -11.17 25.62 19.17
CA ALA A 2 -10.44 26.89 19.25
C ALA A 2 -9.44 27.00 18.09
N PHE A 3 -9.14 28.24 17.68
CA PHE A 3 -8.04 28.48 16.75
C PHE A 3 -6.70 28.22 17.44
N VAL A 4 -5.86 27.40 16.83
CA VAL A 4 -4.48 27.13 17.28
C VAL A 4 -3.56 27.46 16.11
N SER A 5 -2.75 28.51 16.25
CA SER A 5 -1.82 28.93 15.19
C SER A 5 -0.70 27.92 14.99
N SER A 6 -0.27 27.73 13.74
CA SER A 6 0.94 26.98 13.38
C SER A 6 2.23 27.78 13.54
N GLY A 7 2.13 29.08 13.85
CA GLY A 7 3.21 30.06 13.74
C GLY A 7 3.18 30.89 12.45
N TYR A 8 2.30 30.56 11.49
CA TYR A 8 2.04 31.39 10.31
C TYR A 8 1.43 32.75 10.69
N ASN A 9 1.93 33.81 10.08
CA ASN A 9 1.41 35.17 10.24
C ASN A 9 0.64 35.63 8.97
N PRO A 10 -0.69 35.83 9.04
CA PRO A 10 -1.47 36.31 7.90
C PRO A 10 -1.16 37.75 7.49
N GLU A 11 -0.65 38.59 8.40
CA GLU A 11 -0.23 39.96 8.09
C GLU A 11 1.11 40.00 7.35
N LYS A 12 1.91 38.94 7.49
CA LYS A 12 3.24 38.81 6.88
C LYS A 12 3.37 37.45 6.19
N PRO A 13 2.59 37.21 5.12
CA PRO A 13 2.43 35.89 4.54
C PRO A 13 3.70 35.33 3.89
N MET A 14 4.73 36.15 3.67
CA MET A 14 6.00 35.74 3.10
C MET A 14 7.10 35.52 4.15
N GLU A 15 6.89 35.96 5.39
CA GLU A 15 7.86 35.76 6.49
C GLU A 15 7.90 34.27 6.87
N ASN A 16 9.12 33.71 7.00
CA ASN A 16 9.36 32.30 7.34
C ASN A 16 8.71 31.27 6.38
N ARG A 17 8.37 31.68 5.15
CA ARG A 17 7.86 30.75 4.13
C ARG A 17 9.00 29.91 3.55
N ILE A 18 8.93 28.60 3.77
CA ILE A 18 9.79 27.61 3.10
C ILE A 18 9.06 27.11 1.83
N SER A 19 9.72 27.18 0.67
CA SER A 19 9.20 26.68 -0.62
C SER A 19 10.27 25.89 -1.39
N ASP A 20 9.86 25.18 -2.44
CA ASP A 20 10.74 24.52 -3.41
C ASP A 20 11.68 23.43 -2.83
N VAL A 21 11.32 22.83 -1.70
CA VAL A 21 12.12 21.79 -1.01
C VAL A 21 11.94 20.37 -1.58
N GLY A 22 10.91 20.13 -2.39
CA GLY A 22 10.61 18.80 -2.94
C GLY A 22 10.22 17.75 -1.88
N PRO A 23 10.26 16.45 -2.23
CA PRO A 23 10.01 15.36 -1.29
C PRO A 23 11.24 15.03 -0.44
N ARG A 24 11.02 14.32 0.67
CA ARG A 24 12.09 13.63 1.40
C ARG A 24 12.72 12.56 0.50
N HIS A 25 14.03 12.33 0.65
CA HIS A 25 14.71 11.29 -0.13
C HIS A 25 14.34 9.90 0.42
N ALA A 26 14.12 8.92 -0.47
CA ALA A 26 13.65 7.59 -0.06
C ALA A 26 14.61 6.85 0.89
N SER A 27 15.91 7.16 0.84
CA SER A 27 16.92 6.56 1.73
C SER A 27 16.68 6.83 3.21
N ASP A 28 15.94 7.89 3.54
CA ASP A 28 15.57 8.22 4.92
C ASP A 28 14.70 7.11 5.55
N PHE A 29 14.08 6.25 4.74
CA PHE A 29 13.04 5.32 5.18
C PHE A 29 13.32 3.85 4.85
N PHE A 30 14.44 3.54 4.19
CA PHE A 30 14.74 2.15 3.82
C PHE A 30 14.94 1.28 5.06
N PRO A 31 14.35 0.06 5.10
CA PRO A 31 14.81 -0.97 6.02
C PRO A 31 16.32 -1.21 5.85
N PRO A 32 17.07 -1.53 6.91
CA PRO A 32 18.52 -1.71 6.83
C PRO A 32 18.97 -2.70 5.74
N VAL A 33 18.25 -3.81 5.57
CA VAL A 33 18.55 -4.82 4.54
C VAL A 33 18.36 -4.27 3.11
N ILE A 34 17.39 -3.38 2.92
CA ILE A 34 17.15 -2.71 1.63
C ILE A 34 18.25 -1.69 1.36
N ALA A 35 18.60 -0.87 2.35
CA ALA A 35 19.66 0.12 2.21
C ALA A 35 21.01 -0.52 1.88
N LYS A 36 21.36 -1.61 2.60
CA LYS A 36 22.62 -2.35 2.43
C LYS A 36 22.76 -2.98 1.04
N ASN A 37 21.70 -3.59 0.51
CA ASN A 37 21.76 -4.41 -0.70
C ASN A 37 21.16 -3.71 -1.94
N LYS A 38 20.90 -2.40 -1.87
CA LYS A 38 20.29 -1.65 -2.97
C LYS A 38 21.15 -1.71 -4.23
N GLY A 39 20.59 -2.28 -5.29
CA GLY A 39 21.27 -2.42 -6.59
C GLY A 39 22.07 -3.72 -6.75
N GLN A 40 22.03 -4.60 -5.75
CA GLN A 40 22.77 -5.86 -5.70
C GLN A 40 21.83 -7.06 -5.50
N TRP A 41 20.62 -6.97 -6.05
CA TRP A 41 19.63 -8.04 -5.99
C TRP A 41 19.84 -9.01 -7.15
N LEU A 42 19.93 -10.31 -6.85
CA LEU A 42 20.17 -11.36 -7.84
C LEU A 42 18.87 -11.91 -8.43
N TRP A 43 17.94 -12.31 -7.57
CA TRP A 43 16.71 -12.96 -7.99
C TRP A 43 15.61 -12.76 -6.95
N HIS A 44 14.39 -13.10 -7.35
CA HIS A 44 13.22 -13.07 -6.48
C HIS A 44 12.37 -14.33 -6.71
N GLU A 45 11.59 -14.67 -5.71
CA GLU A 45 10.56 -15.71 -5.81
C GLU A 45 9.27 -15.30 -5.10
N ILE A 46 8.19 -15.98 -5.44
CA ILE A 46 6.93 -15.89 -4.70
C ILE A 46 6.83 -17.15 -3.83
N CYS A 47 6.98 -16.98 -2.52
CA CYS A 47 6.96 -18.11 -1.59
C CYS A 47 5.54 -18.70 -1.46
N GLU A 48 4.52 -17.82 -1.45
CA GLU A 48 3.09 -18.14 -1.41
C GLU A 48 2.27 -16.88 -1.74
N PRO A 49 0.94 -16.94 -1.95
CA PRO A 49 0.15 -15.75 -2.22
C PRO A 49 0.34 -14.65 -1.16
N GLY A 50 0.80 -13.48 -1.60
CA GLY A 50 1.09 -12.32 -0.77
C GLY A 50 2.48 -12.30 -0.11
N ILE A 51 3.35 -13.31 -0.31
CA ILE A 51 4.71 -13.34 0.22
C ILE A 51 5.73 -13.45 -0.90
N LEU A 52 6.63 -12.48 -0.97
CA LEU A 52 7.77 -12.45 -1.88
C LEU A 52 9.07 -12.61 -1.10
N MET A 53 10.10 -13.17 -1.73
CA MET A 53 11.47 -13.10 -1.24
C MET A 53 12.40 -12.54 -2.32
N HIS A 54 13.37 -11.73 -1.91
CA HIS A 54 14.47 -11.27 -2.77
C HIS A 54 15.80 -11.69 -2.16
N LYS A 55 16.69 -12.21 -3.00
CA LYS A 55 18.05 -12.64 -2.63
C LYS A 55 19.07 -11.65 -3.17
N ALA A 56 19.96 -11.17 -2.30
CA ALA A 56 21.07 -10.30 -2.68
C ALA A 56 22.31 -11.11 -3.11
N GLU A 57 23.24 -10.46 -3.82
CA GLU A 57 24.58 -10.99 -4.13
C GLU A 57 25.35 -11.41 -2.88
N SER A 58 25.16 -10.70 -1.78
CA SER A 58 25.75 -10.98 -0.47
C SER A 58 25.21 -12.27 0.18
N GLY A 59 24.11 -12.81 -0.33
CA GLY A 59 23.36 -13.90 0.29
C GLY A 59 22.28 -13.43 1.27
N ASP A 60 22.18 -12.13 1.57
CA ASP A 60 21.09 -11.57 2.36
C ASP A 60 19.73 -11.82 1.69
N GLU A 61 18.70 -11.96 2.52
CA GLU A 61 17.32 -12.11 2.08
C GLU A 61 16.43 -11.01 2.68
N VAL A 62 15.40 -10.64 1.94
CA VAL A 62 14.29 -9.85 2.47
C VAL A 62 12.97 -10.46 2.02
N TYR A 63 12.06 -10.61 2.97
CA TYR A 63 10.73 -11.17 2.73
C TYR A 63 9.71 -10.05 2.81
N THR A 64 8.90 -9.92 1.77
CA THR A 64 7.86 -8.88 1.66
C THR A 64 6.48 -9.52 1.76
N VAL A 65 5.71 -9.12 2.78
CA VAL A 65 4.30 -9.49 2.93
C VAL A 65 3.44 -8.35 2.38
N ARG A 66 2.69 -8.63 1.32
CA ARG A 66 1.80 -7.68 0.65
C ARG A 66 0.36 -7.88 1.12
N CYS A 67 -0.30 -6.80 1.54
CA CYS A 67 -1.72 -6.80 1.84
C CYS A 67 -2.49 -5.71 1.08
N GLY A 68 -3.78 -5.95 0.89
CA GLY A 68 -4.70 -5.01 0.27
C GLY A 68 -4.88 -3.75 1.13
N GLY A 69 -5.10 -2.62 0.47
CA GLY A 69 -5.46 -1.36 1.11
C GLY A 69 -6.60 -0.69 0.33
N ALA A 70 -7.54 -0.05 1.03
CA ALA A 70 -8.69 0.61 0.40
C ALA A 70 -8.32 1.91 -0.35
N ARG A 71 -7.04 2.32 -0.31
CA ARG A 71 -6.49 3.61 -0.78
C ARG A 71 -7.07 4.82 -0.05
N LEU A 72 -8.39 5.03 -0.10
CA LEU A 72 -9.07 5.98 0.79
C LEU A 72 -9.06 5.40 2.21
N MET A 73 -8.42 6.09 3.15
CA MET A 73 -8.17 5.56 4.49
C MET A 73 -8.16 6.66 5.54
N SER A 74 -8.52 6.30 6.78
CA SER A 74 -8.46 7.22 7.92
C SER A 74 -7.06 7.29 8.51
N VAL A 75 -6.77 8.37 9.24
CA VAL A 75 -5.53 8.46 10.03
C VAL A 75 -5.44 7.40 11.12
N GLY A 76 -6.58 6.92 11.63
CA GLY A 76 -6.62 5.80 12.58
C GLY A 76 -6.10 4.51 11.96
N HIS A 77 -6.49 4.22 10.71
CA HIS A 77 -6.00 3.05 10.00
C HIS A 77 -4.53 3.18 9.59
N ILE A 78 -4.05 4.39 9.23
CA ILE A 78 -2.61 4.63 9.01
C ILE A 78 -1.81 4.38 10.29
N ARG A 79 -2.30 4.81 11.45
CA ARG A 79 -1.63 4.52 12.74
C ARG A 79 -1.59 3.03 13.04
N GLU A 80 -2.66 2.30 12.77
CA GLU A 80 -2.68 0.83 12.90
C GLU A 80 -1.66 0.16 11.97
N ILE A 81 -1.49 0.65 10.73
CA ILE A 81 -0.43 0.20 9.82
C ILE A 81 0.96 0.44 10.42
N CYS A 82 1.18 1.62 11.01
CA CYS A 82 2.42 1.93 11.71
C CYS A 82 2.65 1.00 12.90
N GLU A 83 1.63 0.71 13.71
CA GLU A 83 1.73 -0.23 14.84
C GLU A 83 2.16 -1.63 14.38
N VAL A 84 1.66 -2.11 13.23
CA VAL A 84 2.15 -3.36 12.64
C VAL A 84 3.64 -3.24 12.26
N ALA A 85 4.02 -2.16 11.58
CA ALA A 85 5.41 -1.96 11.16
C ALA A 85 6.37 -1.84 12.35
N ASP A 86 5.99 -1.12 13.39
CA ASP A 86 6.78 -0.99 14.63
C ASP A 86 6.96 -2.36 15.31
N LYS A 87 5.89 -3.16 15.35
CA LYS A 87 5.89 -4.47 16.02
C LYS A 87 6.69 -5.54 15.28
N PHE A 88 6.65 -5.55 13.94
CA PHE A 88 7.19 -6.66 13.15
C PHE A 88 8.35 -6.28 12.22
N CYS A 89 8.47 -5.00 11.85
CA CYS A 89 9.31 -4.56 10.73
C CYS A 89 10.27 -3.41 11.11
N GLY A 90 10.47 -3.15 12.41
CA GLY A 90 11.35 -2.09 12.90
C GLY A 90 10.89 -0.68 12.51
N GLY A 91 9.57 -0.48 12.38
CA GLY A 91 8.98 0.80 11.98
C GLY A 91 9.02 1.08 10.47
N HIS A 92 9.44 0.10 9.65
CA HIS A 92 9.49 0.24 8.20
C HIS A 92 8.30 -0.41 7.50
N LEU A 93 7.76 0.28 6.50
CA LEU A 93 6.78 -0.25 5.56
C LEU A 93 6.89 0.52 4.23
N ARG A 94 6.20 0.04 3.20
CA ARG A 94 6.03 0.80 1.95
C ARG A 94 4.65 0.60 1.35
N PHE A 95 4.29 1.47 0.40
CA PHE A 95 3.10 1.30 -0.44
C PHE A 95 3.51 0.93 -1.87
N THR A 96 2.70 0.10 -2.53
CA THR A 96 2.92 -0.26 -3.93
C THR A 96 2.30 0.77 -4.87
N THR A 97 2.67 0.72 -6.15
CA THR A 97 2.07 1.55 -7.20
C THR A 97 0.58 1.25 -7.45
N ARG A 98 0.03 0.20 -6.83
CA ARG A 98 -1.40 -0.12 -6.85
C ARG A 98 -2.06 0.03 -5.49
N ASN A 99 -1.48 0.84 -4.61
CA ASN A 99 -2.02 1.19 -3.29
C ASN A 99 -2.20 0.00 -2.33
N ASN A 100 -1.47 -1.09 -2.56
CA ASN A 100 -1.30 -2.12 -1.54
C ASN A 100 -0.24 -1.68 -0.53
N ILE A 101 -0.25 -2.31 0.63
CA ILE A 101 0.73 -2.08 1.70
C ILE A 101 1.70 -3.26 1.68
N GLU A 102 2.98 -3.00 1.92
CA GLU A 102 4.02 -4.00 2.02
C GLU A 102 4.84 -3.83 3.30
N PHE A 103 4.97 -4.93 4.02
CA PHE A 103 5.79 -5.06 5.22
C PHE A 103 6.96 -5.98 4.92
N MET A 104 8.16 -5.63 5.41
CA MET A 104 9.39 -6.35 5.10
C MET A 104 10.04 -6.91 6.36
N VAL A 105 10.44 -8.17 6.34
CA VAL A 105 11.06 -8.91 7.46
C VAL A 105 12.26 -9.74 6.99
N GLY A 106 13.06 -10.25 7.92
CA GLY A 106 14.33 -10.91 7.63
C GLY A 106 14.20 -12.40 7.25
N THR A 107 13.11 -13.06 7.63
CA THR A 107 12.95 -14.51 7.43
C THR A 107 11.56 -14.93 6.94
N LEU A 108 11.48 -16.10 6.29
CA LEU A 108 10.20 -16.68 5.86
C LEU A 108 9.26 -16.99 7.04
N ALA A 109 9.81 -17.42 8.19
CA ALA A 109 9.02 -17.73 9.38
C ALA A 109 8.32 -16.48 9.94
N GLU A 110 9.04 -15.35 10.00
CA GLU A 110 8.46 -14.06 10.38
C GLU A 110 7.40 -13.61 9.37
N ALA A 111 7.66 -13.78 8.07
CA ALA A 111 6.72 -13.40 7.01
C ALA A 111 5.40 -14.20 7.10
N LYS A 112 5.47 -15.51 7.36
CA LYS A 112 4.29 -16.37 7.57
C LYS A 112 3.50 -15.96 8.82
N LYS A 113 4.19 -15.71 9.94
CA LYS A 113 3.56 -15.22 11.18
C LYS A 113 2.87 -13.87 10.97
N LEU A 114 3.53 -12.96 10.24
CA LEU A 114 2.96 -11.67 9.90
C LEU A 114 1.75 -11.82 8.97
N LYS A 115 1.81 -12.69 7.96
CA LYS A 115 0.67 -12.99 7.09
C LYS A 115 -0.55 -13.47 7.89
N GLU A 116 -0.35 -14.41 8.80
CA GLU A 116 -1.42 -14.91 9.68
C GLU A 116 -2.00 -13.79 10.54
N TYR A 117 -1.13 -12.98 11.18
CA TYR A 117 -1.55 -11.83 11.99
C TYR A 117 -2.39 -10.84 11.18
N LEU A 118 -1.96 -10.48 9.97
CA LEU A 118 -2.65 -9.53 9.09
C LEU A 118 -4.02 -10.05 8.65
N ASN A 119 -4.11 -11.33 8.24
CA ASN A 119 -5.37 -11.94 7.81
C ASN A 119 -6.40 -12.09 8.94
N ALA A 120 -5.97 -12.07 10.20
CA ALA A 120 -6.86 -12.08 11.36
C ALA A 120 -7.51 -10.70 11.64
N GLN A 121 -6.96 -9.60 11.11
CA GLN A 121 -7.44 -8.25 11.43
C GLN A 121 -8.71 -7.90 10.64
N LYS A 122 -9.77 -7.49 11.36
CA LYS A 122 -11.08 -7.16 10.77
C LYS A 122 -11.61 -5.82 11.26
N PHE A 123 -12.34 -5.11 10.41
CA PHE A 123 -13.18 -3.99 10.84
C PHE A 123 -14.47 -4.49 11.52
N GLU A 124 -15.10 -3.61 12.28
CA GLU A 124 -16.52 -3.75 12.60
C GLU A 124 -17.31 -3.84 11.28
N GLY A 125 -18.12 -4.89 11.11
CA GLY A 125 -18.75 -5.25 9.82
C GLY A 125 -18.04 -6.38 9.06
N GLY A 126 -16.91 -6.89 9.55
CA GLY A 126 -16.33 -8.18 9.14
C GLY A 126 -15.39 -8.15 7.93
N SER A 127 -15.23 -7.00 7.27
CA SER A 127 -14.24 -6.82 6.21
C SER A 127 -12.81 -6.93 6.76
N PHE A 128 -11.91 -7.53 5.98
CA PHE A 128 -10.51 -7.64 6.35
C PHE A 128 -9.84 -6.27 6.33
N LYS A 129 -9.06 -5.95 7.37
CA LYS A 129 -8.23 -4.74 7.40
C LYS A 129 -7.02 -4.87 6.50
N PHE A 130 -6.39 -6.04 6.52
CA PHE A 130 -5.13 -6.31 5.80
C PHE A 130 -5.14 -7.67 5.09
N PRO A 131 -6.06 -7.91 4.13
CA PRO A 131 -6.09 -9.18 3.42
C PRO A 131 -4.78 -9.39 2.65
N VAL A 132 -4.09 -10.50 2.88
CA VAL A 132 -2.77 -10.78 2.29
C VAL A 132 -2.93 -11.44 0.91
N GLY A 133 -2.21 -10.93 -0.09
CA GLY A 133 -2.34 -11.40 -1.47
C GLY A 133 -1.79 -10.44 -2.52
N GLY A 134 -2.33 -10.51 -3.75
CA GLY A 134 -2.03 -9.60 -4.84
C GLY A 134 -0.63 -9.78 -5.47
N THR A 135 -0.08 -10.98 -5.40
CA THR A 135 1.19 -11.40 -6.03
C THR A 135 0.93 -12.41 -7.15
N GLY A 136 1.84 -12.52 -8.12
CA GLY A 136 1.78 -13.55 -9.16
C GLY A 136 0.55 -13.44 -10.07
N ALA A 137 0.15 -14.57 -10.65
CA ALA A 137 -0.95 -14.63 -11.61
C ALA A 137 -2.31 -14.69 -10.91
N GLY A 138 -2.68 -13.60 -10.24
CA GLY A 138 -3.96 -13.36 -9.57
C GLY A 138 -4.62 -12.06 -10.03
N ILE A 139 -5.57 -11.57 -9.23
CA ILE A 139 -6.10 -10.20 -9.34
C ILE A 139 -5.51 -9.36 -8.21
N THR A 140 -4.80 -8.29 -8.56
CA THR A 140 -4.33 -7.34 -7.55
C THR A 140 -5.31 -6.16 -7.44
N ASN A 141 -5.00 -5.20 -6.58
CA ASN A 141 -5.87 -4.07 -6.27
C ASN A 141 -6.22 -3.21 -7.50
N ILE A 142 -7.31 -2.44 -7.40
CA ILE A 142 -7.87 -1.61 -8.47
C ILE A 142 -7.35 -0.18 -8.31
N VAL A 143 -6.58 0.30 -9.30
CA VAL A 143 -6.24 1.72 -9.43
C VAL A 143 -7.51 2.48 -9.73
N HIS A 144 -7.85 3.47 -8.91
CA HIS A 144 -9.12 4.19 -9.02
C HIS A 144 -9.04 5.67 -8.63
N THR A 145 -10.10 6.40 -8.93
CA THR A 145 -10.15 7.87 -8.84
C THR A 145 -10.91 8.38 -7.62
N GLN A 146 -11.28 9.67 -7.62
CA GLN A 146 -12.04 10.30 -6.55
C GLN A 146 -13.52 9.89 -6.53
N GLY A 147 -14.19 9.82 -7.68
CA GLY A 147 -15.64 9.59 -7.71
C GLY A 147 -16.42 10.70 -6.99
N TRP A 148 -17.53 10.32 -6.35
CA TRP A 148 -18.40 11.25 -5.61
C TRP A 148 -17.78 11.74 -4.29
N VAL A 149 -16.68 11.13 -3.85
CA VAL A 149 -15.99 11.51 -2.60
C VAL A 149 -15.43 12.94 -2.68
N HIS A 150 -15.00 13.40 -3.85
CA HIS A 150 -14.31 14.70 -3.95
C HIS A 150 -14.35 15.39 -5.32
N CYS A 151 -14.62 14.68 -6.43
CA CYS A 151 -14.56 15.31 -7.75
C CYS A 151 -15.90 15.97 -8.11
N HIS A 152 -15.85 17.06 -8.90
CA HIS A 152 -17.03 17.76 -9.40
C HIS A 152 -17.41 17.38 -10.85
N THR A 153 -16.56 16.61 -11.56
CA THR A 153 -16.86 16.05 -12.89
C THR A 153 -17.10 14.53 -12.95
N PRO A 154 -17.43 13.80 -11.86
CA PRO A 154 -17.64 12.36 -11.93
C PRO A 154 -18.97 12.05 -12.64
N ALA A 155 -18.95 11.03 -13.50
CA ALA A 155 -20.15 10.41 -14.03
C ALA A 155 -20.60 9.19 -13.19
N THR A 156 -19.75 8.72 -12.26
CA THR A 156 -20.04 7.62 -11.34
C THR A 156 -19.10 7.65 -10.12
N ASP A 157 -19.37 6.84 -9.10
CA ASP A 157 -18.50 6.71 -7.93
C ASP A 157 -17.31 5.78 -8.17
N ALA A 158 -16.20 6.05 -7.48
CA ALA A 158 -14.98 5.26 -7.56
C ALA A 158 -14.85 4.26 -6.39
N SER A 159 -14.97 4.73 -5.14
CA SER A 159 -14.68 3.87 -3.98
C SER A 159 -15.70 2.74 -3.83
N GLY A 160 -16.99 3.03 -4.07
CA GLY A 160 -18.07 2.05 -4.03
C GLY A 160 -17.97 1.01 -5.14
N THR A 161 -17.71 1.43 -6.37
CA THR A 161 -17.58 0.49 -7.51
C THR A 161 -16.38 -0.44 -7.32
N VAL A 162 -15.25 0.07 -6.84
CA VAL A 162 -14.07 -0.73 -6.51
C VAL A 162 -14.36 -1.76 -5.41
N LYS A 163 -15.03 -1.34 -4.33
CA LYS A 163 -15.40 -2.23 -3.24
C LYS A 163 -16.27 -3.39 -3.72
N VAL A 164 -17.31 -3.10 -4.51
CA VAL A 164 -18.20 -4.14 -5.06
C VAL A 164 -17.43 -5.15 -5.92
N VAL A 165 -16.55 -4.67 -6.82
CA VAL A 165 -15.79 -5.56 -7.70
C VAL A 165 -14.77 -6.39 -6.94
N LEU A 166 -14.05 -5.80 -5.97
CA LEU A 166 -13.07 -6.54 -5.17
C LEU A 166 -13.71 -7.54 -4.19
N ASP A 167 -14.97 -7.33 -3.80
CA ASP A 167 -15.70 -8.32 -2.99
C ASP A 167 -16.03 -9.58 -3.81
N GLU A 168 -16.52 -9.40 -5.03
CA GLU A 168 -16.79 -10.52 -5.95
C GLU A 168 -15.50 -11.26 -6.33
N LEU A 169 -14.42 -10.52 -6.55
CA LEU A 169 -13.13 -11.07 -7.00
C LEU A 169 -12.16 -11.33 -5.85
N PHE A 170 -12.63 -11.34 -4.59
CA PHE A 170 -11.77 -11.42 -3.41
C PHE A 170 -10.94 -12.70 -3.38
N GLU A 171 -11.49 -13.82 -3.84
CA GLU A 171 -10.76 -15.09 -3.89
C GLU A 171 -9.52 -15.01 -4.80
N GLU A 172 -9.64 -14.34 -5.94
CA GLU A 172 -8.52 -14.17 -6.89
C GLU A 172 -7.42 -13.25 -6.36
N PHE A 173 -7.71 -12.44 -5.35
CA PHE A 173 -6.69 -11.63 -4.67
C PHE A 173 -5.74 -12.48 -3.82
N GLY A 174 -6.27 -13.52 -3.16
CA GLY A 174 -5.50 -14.44 -2.32
C GLY A 174 -4.90 -15.64 -3.05
N GLN A 175 -5.03 -15.72 -4.38
CA GLN A 175 -4.61 -16.86 -5.19
C GLN A 175 -3.79 -16.45 -6.41
N MET A 176 -3.20 -17.44 -7.09
CA MET A 176 -2.36 -17.26 -8.28
C MET A 176 -2.74 -18.25 -9.40
N ARG A 177 -4.02 -18.29 -9.74
CA ARG A 177 -4.62 -19.30 -10.64
C ARG A 177 -5.10 -18.78 -12.00
N VAL A 178 -4.96 -17.49 -12.28
CA VAL A 178 -5.29 -16.93 -13.60
C VAL A 178 -4.09 -17.06 -14.54
N PRO A 179 -4.26 -17.06 -15.88
CA PRO A 179 -3.15 -17.29 -16.83
C PRO A 179 -2.01 -16.26 -16.75
N ALA A 180 -2.34 -15.04 -16.37
CA ALA A 180 -1.41 -13.95 -16.10
C ALA A 180 -2.08 -12.97 -15.14
N GLN A 181 -1.29 -12.15 -14.43
CA GLN A 181 -1.86 -11.17 -13.51
C GLN A 181 -2.84 -10.24 -14.23
N VAL A 182 -4.07 -10.15 -13.74
CA VAL A 182 -5.10 -9.27 -14.32
C VAL A 182 -5.07 -7.93 -13.59
N ARG A 183 -5.11 -6.84 -14.36
CA ARG A 183 -5.06 -5.46 -13.84
C ARG A 183 -6.39 -4.80 -14.18
N ILE A 184 -7.18 -4.54 -13.14
CA ILE A 184 -8.44 -3.81 -13.26
C ILE A 184 -8.19 -2.37 -12.83
N SER A 185 -8.70 -1.39 -13.57
CA SER A 185 -8.62 0.02 -13.21
C SER A 185 -10.00 0.67 -13.36
N MET A 186 -10.25 1.74 -12.62
CA MET A 186 -11.53 2.44 -12.62
C MET A 186 -11.28 3.95 -12.73
N ALA A 187 -12.01 4.63 -13.61
CA ALA A 187 -12.06 6.08 -13.65
C ALA A 187 -13.50 6.56 -13.63
N CYS A 188 -13.76 7.56 -12.81
CA CYS A 188 -15.11 8.11 -12.61
C CYS A 188 -15.62 8.96 -13.77
N CYS A 189 -14.76 9.34 -14.73
CA CYS A 189 -15.14 10.04 -15.95
C CYS A 189 -14.07 9.82 -17.04
N LEU A 190 -14.35 10.34 -18.25
CA LEU A 190 -13.51 10.19 -19.43
C LEU A 190 -12.16 10.93 -19.38
N ASN A 191 -11.91 11.76 -18.35
CA ASN A 191 -10.56 12.26 -18.11
C ASN A 191 -9.59 11.13 -17.76
N MET A 192 -10.12 9.96 -17.37
CA MET A 192 -9.39 8.70 -17.24
C MET A 192 -8.14 8.81 -16.35
N CYS A 193 -8.25 9.54 -15.23
CA CYS A 193 -7.16 9.73 -14.29
C CYS A 193 -6.72 8.38 -13.69
N GLY A 194 -5.59 7.84 -14.14
CA GLY A 194 -5.11 6.53 -13.71
C GLY A 194 -4.74 5.66 -14.91
N ALA A 195 -5.27 4.45 -14.96
CA ALA A 195 -4.80 3.41 -15.89
C ALA A 195 -5.97 2.62 -16.51
N VAL A 196 -7.03 3.32 -16.91
CA VAL A 196 -8.17 2.70 -17.62
C VAL A 196 -7.86 2.44 -19.10
N HIS A 197 -7.11 3.32 -19.76
CA HIS A 197 -6.55 3.09 -21.10
C HIS A 197 -5.23 2.33 -20.98
#